data_AF-A0A4W5LL51-F1
#
_entry.id   AF-A0A4W5LL51-F1
#
_cell.length_a   1.000
_cell.length_b   1.000
_cell.length_c   1.000
_cell.angle_alpha   90.00
_cell.angle_beta   90.00
_cell.angle_gamma   90.00
#
_symmetry.space_group_name_H-M   'P 1'
#
loop_
_entity.id
_entity.type
_entity.pdbx_description
1 polymer ?
#
loop_
_entity_poly.entity_id
_entity_poly.type
_entity_poly.pdbx_seq_one_letter_code
_entity_poly.pdbx_strand_id
1 'polypeptide(L)'
;MHGLSCKCKWGLTFTLFLSVICVFIFCEYLIYYPAILRCSWPKLNGDSRKGVPPLRALFLSDTHLLGAVKGHWFDKLRREWQMERAFQTALGVLQPEMVFILGDIFDEGKWSSPKDWEDDVRRFKQIFRHPRDMELIAIIGNHDIGFHHEMSWYKLERFERVFNVTSARIVTNKGVNFVLVNSMAMHGDRCPICEHVENELYSLSQALNCSVLDMQQFPRSAPIILQVQFSACLQSD
;
A
#
# COMPACT_ATOMS: atom_id res chain seq x y z
N MET A 1 -43.99 -39.27 -31.26
CA MET A 1 -42.57 -38.93 -30.97
C MET A 1 -42.46 -37.45 -30.59
N HIS A 2 -42.67 -37.07 -29.32
CA HIS A 2 -42.51 -35.68 -28.84
C HIS A 2 -42.23 -35.63 -27.32
N GLY A 3 -41.23 -36.37 -26.82
CA GLY A 3 -40.96 -36.48 -25.37
C GLY A 3 -39.53 -36.22 -24.91
N LEU A 4 -38.53 -36.24 -25.81
CA LEU A 4 -37.10 -36.16 -25.41
C LEU A 4 -36.49 -34.75 -25.48
N SER A 5 -37.16 -33.78 -26.10
CA SER A 5 -36.57 -32.45 -26.33
C SER A 5 -36.53 -31.55 -25.08
N CYS A 6 -37.46 -31.72 -24.13
CA CYS A 6 -37.61 -30.80 -23.00
C CYS A 6 -36.66 -31.10 -21.82
N LYS A 7 -36.44 -32.39 -21.50
CA LYS A 7 -35.55 -32.83 -20.40
C LYS A 7 -34.08 -32.47 -20.66
N CYS A 8 -33.64 -32.56 -21.92
CA CYS A 8 -32.26 -32.25 -22.32
C CYS A 8 -31.96 -30.75 -22.21
N LYS A 9 -32.93 -29.88 -22.54
CA LYS A 9 -32.81 -28.41 -22.43
C LYS A 9 -32.78 -27.92 -20.98
N TRP A 10 -33.55 -28.55 -20.09
CA TRP A 10 -33.52 -28.26 -18.66
C TRP A 10 -32.19 -28.67 -18.00
N GLY A 11 -31.60 -29.81 -18.41
CA GLY A 11 -30.28 -30.21 -17.95
C GLY A 11 -29.16 -29.26 -18.42
N LEU A 12 -29.22 -28.80 -19.67
CA LEU A 12 -28.24 -27.87 -20.22
C LEU A 12 -28.30 -26.48 -19.56
N THR A 13 -29.50 -25.94 -19.37
CA THR A 13 -29.69 -24.63 -18.71
C THR A 13 -29.25 -24.66 -17.24
N PHE A 14 -29.57 -25.73 -16.51
CA PHE A 14 -29.08 -25.91 -15.14
C PHE A 14 -27.55 -26.00 -15.08
N THR A 15 -26.93 -26.76 -15.99
CA THR A 15 -25.47 -26.89 -16.06
C THR A 15 -24.80 -25.55 -16.37
N LEU A 16 -25.36 -24.77 -17.31
CA LEU A 16 -24.86 -23.43 -17.64
C LEU A 16 -24.95 -22.49 -16.44
N PHE A 17 -26.10 -22.49 -15.75
CA PHE A 17 -26.30 -21.68 -14.54
C PHE A 17 -25.29 -22.03 -13.45
N LEU A 18 -25.09 -23.33 -13.17
CA LEU A 18 -24.10 -23.79 -12.20
C LEU A 18 -22.68 -23.39 -12.61
N SER A 19 -22.34 -23.51 -13.90
CA SER A 19 -21.04 -23.12 -14.42
C SER A 19 -20.78 -21.62 -14.22
N VAL A 20 -21.76 -20.76 -14.50
CA VAL A 20 -21.65 -19.31 -14.27
C VAL A 20 -21.42 -19.00 -12.79
N ILE A 21 -22.15 -19.67 -11.89
CA ILE A 21 -21.94 -19.52 -10.44
C ILE A 21 -20.54 -19.96 -10.03
N CYS A 22 -20.08 -21.12 -10.51
CA CYS A 22 -18.74 -21.62 -10.18
C CYS A 22 -17.64 -20.68 -10.67
N VAL A 23 -17.76 -20.15 -11.89
CA VAL A 23 -16.82 -19.16 -12.44
C VAL A 23 -16.84 -17.88 -11.60
N PHE A 24 -18.04 -17.38 -11.24
CA PHE A 24 -18.17 -16.19 -10.41
C PHE A 24 -17.51 -16.36 -9.03
N ILE A 25 -17.79 -17.48 -8.33
CA ILE A 25 -17.16 -17.78 -7.03
C ILE A 25 -15.63 -17.91 -7.18
N PHE A 26 -15.18 -18.57 -8.24
CA PHE A 26 -13.75 -18.71 -8.49
C PHE A 26 -13.07 -17.35 -8.69
N CYS A 27 -13.60 -16.52 -9.60
CA CYS A 27 -13.02 -15.23 -9.96
C CYS A 27 -13.12 -14.19 -8.83
N GLU A 28 -14.21 -14.14 -8.10
CA GLU A 28 -14.45 -13.08 -7.11
C GLU A 28 -13.98 -13.46 -5.69
N TYR A 29 -13.69 -14.75 -5.41
CA TYR A 29 -13.25 -15.20 -4.09
C TYR A 29 -12.06 -16.16 -4.10
N LEU A 30 -12.07 -17.22 -4.92
CA LEU A 30 -11.08 -18.30 -4.75
C LEU A 30 -9.75 -18.01 -5.42
N ILE A 31 -9.71 -17.22 -6.51
CA ILE A 31 -8.53 -17.01 -7.35
C ILE A 31 -7.30 -16.45 -6.59
N TYR A 32 -7.53 -15.71 -5.51
CA TYR A 32 -6.45 -15.12 -4.68
C TYR A 32 -5.65 -16.18 -3.93
N TYR A 33 -6.29 -17.27 -3.49
CA TYR A 33 -5.63 -18.34 -2.73
C TYR A 33 -4.54 -19.06 -3.54
N PRO A 34 -4.82 -19.63 -4.74
CA PRO A 34 -3.78 -20.28 -5.53
C PRO A 34 -2.72 -19.30 -6.03
N ALA A 35 -3.05 -18.00 -6.20
CA ALA A 35 -2.05 -16.99 -6.52
C ALA A 35 -1.07 -16.78 -5.35
N ILE A 36 -1.58 -16.60 -4.14
CA ILE A 36 -0.76 -16.30 -2.95
C ILE A 36 -0.07 -17.54 -2.39
N LEU A 37 -0.70 -18.72 -2.44
CA LEU A 37 -0.12 -19.98 -1.95
C LEU A 37 1.13 -20.43 -2.73
N ARG A 38 1.36 -19.87 -3.92
CA ARG A 38 2.61 -20.07 -4.68
C ARG A 38 3.77 -19.22 -4.15
N CYS A 39 3.49 -18.24 -3.31
CA CYS A 39 4.49 -17.39 -2.70
C CYS A 39 5.04 -18.03 -1.43
N SER A 40 6.33 -17.83 -1.18
CA SER A 40 6.97 -18.18 0.09
C SER A 40 7.96 -17.08 0.47
N TRP A 41 8.22 -16.94 1.75
CA TRP A 41 9.22 -15.99 2.22
C TRP A 41 10.62 -16.40 1.76
N PRO A 42 11.46 -15.46 1.30
CA PRO A 42 12.80 -15.78 0.83
C PRO A 42 13.63 -16.38 1.96
N LYS A 43 14.41 -17.42 1.63
CA LYS A 43 15.36 -18.02 2.57
C LYS A 43 16.56 -17.07 2.72
N LEU A 44 16.83 -16.63 3.95
CA LEU A 44 18.01 -15.83 4.24
C LEU A 44 19.21 -16.76 4.45
N ASN A 45 20.16 -16.73 3.52
CA ASN A 45 21.44 -17.43 3.66
C ASN A 45 22.42 -16.49 4.38
N GLY A 46 22.46 -16.56 5.70
CA GLY A 46 23.36 -15.74 6.50
C GLY A 46 23.23 -16.02 7.98
N ASP A 47 24.28 -15.64 8.72
CA ASP A 47 24.39 -15.69 10.18
C ASP A 47 23.31 -14.76 10.77
N SER A 48 22.06 -15.26 10.78
CA SER A 48 20.95 -14.63 11.48
C SER A 48 21.49 -14.35 12.87
N ARG A 49 21.66 -13.07 13.24
CA ARG A 49 22.25 -12.67 14.53
C ARG A 49 21.69 -13.62 15.59
N LYS A 50 22.53 -14.53 16.10
CA LYS A 50 22.11 -15.80 16.71
C LYS A 50 20.91 -15.58 17.65
N GLY A 51 19.70 -15.93 17.18
CA GLY A 51 18.47 -15.87 17.99
C GLY A 51 17.37 -14.90 17.56
N VAL A 52 17.58 -13.96 16.63
CA VAL A 52 16.47 -13.09 16.15
C VAL A 52 15.82 -13.68 14.90
N PRO A 53 14.51 -13.99 14.91
CA PRO A 53 13.81 -14.49 13.72
C PRO A 53 13.75 -13.40 12.64
N PRO A 54 13.79 -13.77 11.34
CA PRO A 54 13.72 -12.79 10.26
C PRO A 54 12.43 -11.98 10.33
N LEU A 55 12.54 -10.71 9.93
CA LEU A 55 11.39 -9.83 9.77
C LEU A 55 10.67 -10.15 8.45
N ARG A 56 9.36 -10.36 8.52
CA ARG A 56 8.52 -10.54 7.34
C ARG A 56 7.72 -9.28 7.05
N ALA A 57 8.18 -8.52 6.07
CA ALA A 57 7.51 -7.30 5.62
C ALA A 57 6.88 -7.53 4.24
N LEU A 58 5.59 -7.19 4.10
CA LEU A 58 4.89 -7.16 2.82
C LEU A 58 4.91 -5.74 2.26
N PHE A 59 5.16 -5.60 0.97
CA PHE A 59 5.17 -4.30 0.28
C PHE A 59 4.06 -4.28 -0.77
N LEU A 60 3.25 -3.24 -0.73
CA LEU A 60 2.19 -2.92 -1.68
C LEU A 60 2.45 -1.51 -2.23
N SER A 61 1.86 -1.16 -3.37
CA SER A 61 2.00 0.16 -3.99
C SER A 61 0.78 0.43 -4.86
N ASP A 62 0.53 1.70 -5.18
CA ASP A 62 -0.38 2.12 -6.26
C ASP A 62 -1.79 1.52 -6.13
N THR A 63 -2.38 1.57 -4.92
CA THR A 63 -3.73 1.03 -4.70
C THR A 63 -4.81 1.90 -5.36
N HIS A 64 -4.52 3.19 -5.55
CA HIS A 64 -5.29 4.15 -6.34
C HIS A 64 -6.79 4.22 -6.03
N LEU A 65 -7.26 4.02 -4.79
CA LEU A 65 -8.70 4.01 -4.44
C LEU A 65 -9.47 5.08 -5.21
N LEU A 66 -10.46 4.66 -6.01
CA LEU A 66 -11.17 5.57 -6.92
C LEU A 66 -11.92 6.61 -6.10
N GLY A 67 -11.68 7.88 -6.43
CA GLY A 67 -12.38 9.00 -5.81
C GLY A 67 -13.77 9.21 -6.40
N ALA A 68 -14.45 10.23 -5.90
CA ALA A 68 -15.84 10.53 -6.25
C ALA A 68 -15.98 11.28 -7.59
N VAL A 69 -14.90 11.87 -8.12
CA VAL A 69 -14.97 12.81 -9.26
C VAL A 69 -14.91 12.08 -10.60
N LYS A 70 -13.90 11.21 -10.79
CA LYS A 70 -13.62 10.49 -12.04
C LYS A 70 -13.94 9.00 -11.92
N GLY A 71 -14.12 8.48 -10.70
CA GLY A 71 -14.38 7.07 -10.46
C GLY A 71 -15.78 6.62 -10.88
N HIS A 72 -15.88 5.59 -11.72
CA HIS A 72 -17.15 4.94 -11.99
C HIS A 72 -17.56 4.01 -10.83
N TRP A 73 -18.81 4.09 -10.36
CA TRP A 73 -19.25 3.38 -9.15
C TRP A 73 -19.07 1.86 -9.22
N PHE A 74 -19.27 1.25 -10.40
CA PHE A 74 -19.14 -0.20 -10.56
C PHE A 74 -17.67 -0.64 -10.57
N ASP A 75 -16.79 0.18 -11.15
CA ASP A 75 -15.35 -0.08 -11.11
C ASP A 75 -14.85 0.06 -9.67
N LYS A 76 -15.28 1.12 -8.99
CA LYS A 76 -15.02 1.36 -7.57
C LYS A 76 -15.40 0.14 -6.73
N LEU A 77 -16.65 -0.35 -6.87
CA LEU A 77 -17.16 -1.52 -6.17
C LEU A 77 -16.30 -2.77 -6.43
N ARG A 78 -16.06 -3.08 -7.71
CA ARG A 78 -15.37 -4.31 -8.08
C ARG A 78 -13.88 -4.26 -7.71
N ARG A 79 -13.19 -3.17 -8.03
CA ARG A 79 -11.74 -3.06 -7.79
C ARG A 79 -11.43 -3.07 -6.29
N GLU A 80 -12.24 -2.39 -5.48
CA GLU A 80 -12.08 -2.40 -4.02
C GLU A 80 -12.41 -3.75 -3.41
N TRP A 81 -13.44 -4.44 -3.93
CA TRP A 81 -13.72 -5.82 -3.57
C TRP A 81 -12.49 -6.71 -3.81
N GLN A 82 -11.88 -6.62 -4.99
CA GLN A 82 -10.70 -7.42 -5.35
C GLN A 82 -9.49 -7.05 -4.48
N MET A 83 -9.25 -5.76 -4.21
CA MET A 83 -8.19 -5.31 -3.29
C MET A 83 -8.40 -5.89 -1.89
N GLU A 84 -9.61 -5.82 -1.34
CA GLU A 84 -9.90 -6.35 -0.01
C GLU A 84 -9.68 -7.86 0.02
N ARG A 85 -10.19 -8.61 -0.97
CA ARG A 85 -10.00 -10.07 -1.02
C ARG A 85 -8.52 -10.44 -1.13
N ALA A 86 -7.77 -9.79 -2.03
CA ALA A 86 -6.34 -10.04 -2.19
C ALA A 86 -5.57 -9.76 -0.89
N PHE A 87 -5.82 -8.60 -0.26
CA PHE A 87 -5.13 -8.19 0.95
C PHE A 87 -5.44 -9.11 2.13
N GLN A 88 -6.73 -9.41 2.37
CA GLN A 88 -7.14 -10.29 3.47
C GLN A 88 -6.61 -11.71 3.30
N THR A 89 -6.59 -12.24 2.07
CA THR A 89 -5.98 -13.55 1.77
C THR A 89 -4.46 -13.50 2.00
N ALA A 90 -3.78 -12.42 1.61
CA ALA A 90 -2.34 -12.28 1.81
C ALA A 90 -1.98 -12.25 3.31
N LEU A 91 -2.73 -11.51 4.13
CA LEU A 91 -2.54 -11.50 5.58
C LEU A 91 -2.73 -12.90 6.20
N GLY A 92 -3.80 -13.59 5.81
CA GLY A 92 -4.13 -14.91 6.35
C GLY A 92 -3.12 -16.00 5.97
N VAL A 93 -2.60 -15.96 4.74
CA VAL A 93 -1.69 -17.00 4.21
C VAL A 93 -0.23 -16.70 4.52
N LEU A 94 0.22 -15.45 4.30
CA LEU A 94 1.63 -15.09 4.44
C LEU A 94 2.01 -14.67 5.86
N GLN A 95 1.04 -14.23 6.66
CA GLN A 95 1.23 -13.75 8.04
C GLN A 95 2.44 -12.81 8.17
N PRO A 96 2.44 -11.67 7.44
CA PRO A 96 3.49 -10.66 7.57
C PRO A 96 3.40 -10.01 8.97
N GLU A 97 4.54 -9.49 9.42
CA GLU A 97 4.64 -8.75 10.69
C GLU A 97 4.48 -7.25 10.46
N MET A 98 4.82 -6.78 9.26
CA MET A 98 4.62 -5.40 8.82
C MET A 98 4.13 -5.35 7.38
N VAL A 99 3.35 -4.32 7.06
CA VAL A 99 2.92 -3.99 5.70
C VAL A 99 3.32 -2.55 5.40
N PHE A 100 3.97 -2.33 4.27
CA PHE A 100 4.20 -1.01 3.70
C PHE A 100 3.30 -0.81 2.47
N ILE A 101 2.62 0.32 2.38
CA ILE A 101 1.94 0.78 1.17
C ILE A 101 2.72 1.99 0.64
N LEU A 102 3.34 1.83 -0.51
CA LEU A 102 4.30 2.77 -1.08
C LEU A 102 3.61 3.78 -2.01
N GLY A 103 2.83 4.70 -1.44
CA GLY A 103 2.24 5.80 -2.20
C GLY A 103 1.02 5.45 -3.05
N ASP A 104 0.46 6.53 -3.61
CA ASP A 104 -0.68 6.56 -4.52
C ASP A 104 -1.81 5.68 -4.00
N ILE A 105 -2.16 5.94 -2.74
CA ILE A 105 -3.22 5.22 -2.02
C ILE A 105 -4.56 5.60 -2.62
N PHE A 106 -4.78 6.89 -2.84
CA PHE A 106 -5.99 7.47 -3.40
C PHE A 106 -5.73 7.99 -4.81
N ASP A 107 -6.68 7.84 -5.73
CA ASP A 107 -6.53 8.37 -7.09
C ASP A 107 -6.69 9.90 -7.17
N GLU A 108 -7.50 10.44 -6.25
CA GLU A 108 -7.96 11.83 -6.28
C GLU A 108 -7.56 12.61 -5.02
N GLY A 109 -6.74 12.03 -4.15
CA GLY A 109 -6.34 12.63 -2.86
C GLY A 109 -5.96 14.09 -3.04
N LYS A 110 -5.10 14.41 -4.01
CA LYS A 110 -4.59 15.76 -4.27
C LYS A 110 -5.64 16.83 -4.61
N TRP A 111 -6.86 16.47 -5.01
CA TRP A 111 -7.93 17.44 -5.33
C TRP A 111 -9.29 17.09 -4.72
N SER A 112 -9.38 16.06 -3.88
CA SER A 112 -10.63 15.65 -3.25
C SER A 112 -11.15 16.68 -2.25
N SER A 113 -12.47 16.82 -2.17
CA SER A 113 -13.11 17.62 -1.13
C SER A 113 -12.87 17.00 0.25
N PRO A 114 -12.99 17.74 1.36
CA PRO A 114 -12.83 17.17 2.71
C PRO A 114 -13.76 15.97 2.97
N LYS A 115 -14.99 16.02 2.45
CA LYS A 115 -15.97 14.93 2.58
C LYS A 115 -15.57 13.69 1.79
N ASP A 116 -15.10 13.87 0.55
CA ASP A 116 -14.67 12.76 -0.29
C ASP A 116 -13.39 12.13 0.27
N TRP A 117 -12.48 12.94 0.80
CA TRP A 117 -11.31 12.46 1.54
C TRP A 117 -11.70 11.58 2.73
N GLU A 118 -12.66 11.99 3.55
CA GLU A 118 -13.14 11.18 4.67
C GLU A 118 -13.79 9.85 4.22
N ASP A 119 -14.54 9.87 3.10
CA ASP A 119 -15.09 8.65 2.49
C ASP A 119 -13.97 7.70 2.05
N ASP A 120 -12.99 8.22 1.32
CA ASP A 120 -11.85 7.47 0.80
C ASP A 120 -11.05 6.85 1.95
N VAL A 121 -10.76 7.62 3.00
CA VAL A 121 -10.07 7.14 4.21
C VAL A 121 -10.86 6.05 4.93
N ARG A 122 -12.18 6.20 5.04
CA ARG A 122 -13.04 5.17 5.65
C ARG A 122 -12.96 3.86 4.89
N ARG A 123 -13.03 3.92 3.55
CA ARG A 123 -12.94 2.74 2.67
C ARG A 123 -11.55 2.11 2.72
N PHE A 124 -10.49 2.92 2.71
CA PHE A 124 -9.12 2.45 2.93
C PHE A 124 -9.02 1.62 4.21
N LYS A 125 -9.52 2.15 5.34
CA LYS A 125 -9.47 1.45 6.64
C LYS A 125 -10.26 0.14 6.64
N GLN A 126 -11.32 0.04 5.84
CA GLN A 126 -12.09 -1.19 5.67
C GLN A 126 -11.33 -2.23 4.85
N ILE A 127 -10.83 -1.85 3.67
CA ILE A 127 -10.12 -2.72 2.73
C ILE A 127 -8.84 -3.27 3.37
N PHE A 128 -8.05 -2.38 3.99
CA PHE A 128 -6.76 -2.69 4.60
C PHE A 128 -6.84 -2.96 6.10
N ARG A 129 -7.99 -3.42 6.60
CA ARG A 129 -8.14 -3.84 8.00
C ARG A 129 -7.14 -4.95 8.34
N HIS A 130 -6.51 -4.85 9.50
CA HIS A 130 -5.45 -5.77 9.93
C HIS A 130 -5.47 -5.99 11.44
N PRO A 131 -4.81 -7.05 11.96
CA PRO A 131 -4.64 -7.27 13.39
C PRO A 131 -3.92 -6.11 14.08
N ARG A 132 -4.25 -5.84 15.35
CA ARG A 132 -3.70 -4.69 16.11
C ARG A 132 -2.21 -4.79 16.39
N ASP A 133 -1.67 -6.01 16.36
CA ASP A 133 -0.27 -6.34 16.59
C ASP A 133 0.58 -6.27 15.30
N MET A 134 -0.04 -6.04 14.15
CA MET A 134 0.64 -5.83 12.87
C MET A 134 0.72 -4.33 12.56
N GLU A 135 1.89 -3.84 12.15
CA GLU A 135 2.06 -2.44 11.74
C GLU A 135 1.79 -2.29 10.23
N LEU A 136 0.89 -1.37 9.86
CA LEU A 136 0.69 -0.95 8.47
C LEU A 136 1.13 0.50 8.32
N ILE A 137 2.12 0.73 7.45
CA ILE A 137 2.71 2.04 7.19
C ILE A 137 2.43 2.46 5.76
N ALA A 138 1.82 3.62 5.60
CA ALA A 138 1.52 4.25 4.32
C ALA A 138 2.53 5.37 4.03
N ILE A 139 3.12 5.36 2.85
CA ILE A 139 4.00 6.42 2.35
C ILE A 139 3.19 7.30 1.40
N ILE A 140 3.52 8.59 1.37
CA ILE A 140 2.88 9.60 0.54
C ILE A 140 3.26 9.42 -0.93
N GLY A 141 2.27 9.43 -1.84
CA GLY A 141 2.47 9.56 -3.29
C GLY A 141 1.91 10.87 -3.88
N ASN A 142 2.13 11.07 -5.19
CA ASN A 142 1.69 12.28 -5.91
C ASN A 142 0.18 12.34 -6.08
N HIS A 143 -0.52 11.22 -6.20
CA HIS A 143 -1.98 11.24 -6.24
C HIS A 143 -2.60 11.55 -4.86
N ASP A 144 -1.86 11.32 -3.77
CA ASP A 144 -2.35 11.58 -2.42
C ASP A 144 -2.32 13.06 -2.05
N ILE A 145 -1.21 13.76 -2.33
CA ILE A 145 -1.01 15.17 -1.93
C ILE A 145 -0.63 16.12 -3.07
N GLY A 146 -0.32 15.61 -4.26
CA GLY A 146 0.24 16.38 -5.37
C GLY A 146 1.76 16.27 -5.45
N PHE A 147 2.34 16.72 -6.56
CA PHE A 147 3.78 16.87 -6.71
C PHE A 147 4.15 18.36 -6.78
N HIS A 148 5.21 18.74 -6.06
CA HIS A 148 5.77 20.09 -6.11
C HIS A 148 4.70 21.20 -5.91
N HIS A 149 4.34 21.96 -6.95
CA HIS A 149 3.38 23.07 -6.90
C HIS A 149 1.94 22.65 -6.62
N GLU A 150 1.59 21.37 -6.83
CA GLU A 150 0.25 20.85 -6.48
C GLU A 150 0.12 20.58 -4.97
N MET A 151 1.24 20.52 -4.22
CA MET A 151 1.22 20.27 -2.78
C MET A 151 0.72 21.48 -1.99
N SER A 152 0.16 21.21 -0.81
CA SER A 152 -0.10 22.23 0.20
C SER A 152 0.02 21.64 1.60
N TRP A 153 0.29 22.50 2.59
CA TRP A 153 0.34 22.09 4.00
C TRP A 153 -0.92 21.37 4.45
N TYR A 154 -2.09 21.85 4.02
CA TYR A 154 -3.36 21.17 4.30
C TYR A 154 -3.40 19.72 3.80
N LYS A 155 -2.92 19.46 2.57
CA LYS A 155 -2.92 18.11 1.98
C LYS A 155 -1.91 17.20 2.68
N LEU A 156 -0.75 17.75 3.03
CA LEU A 156 0.29 17.03 3.76
C LEU A 156 -0.18 16.65 5.17
N GLU A 157 -0.60 17.64 5.97
CA GLU A 157 -1.00 17.46 7.36
C GLU A 157 -2.19 16.51 7.52
N ARG A 158 -3.18 16.56 6.60
CA ARG A 158 -4.33 15.64 6.68
C ARG A 158 -3.91 14.20 6.36
N PHE A 159 -2.95 14.00 5.46
CA PHE A 159 -2.41 12.67 5.17
C PHE A 159 -1.64 12.14 6.38
N GLU A 160 -0.67 12.93 6.87
CA GLU A 160 0.15 12.60 8.03
C GLU A 160 -0.70 12.26 9.26
N ARG A 161 -1.78 13.02 9.50
CA ARG A 161 -2.73 12.75 10.59
C ARG A 161 -3.48 11.44 10.44
N VAL A 162 -3.94 11.10 9.23
CA VAL A 162 -4.73 9.87 8.99
C VAL A 162 -3.87 8.62 9.14
N PHE A 163 -2.64 8.67 8.64
CA PHE A 163 -1.74 7.52 8.59
C PHE A 163 -0.71 7.50 9.73
N ASN A 164 -0.70 8.53 10.58
CA ASN A 164 0.25 8.69 11.69
C ASN A 164 1.72 8.56 11.21
N VAL A 165 2.02 9.26 10.13
CA VAL A 165 3.35 9.34 9.51
C VAL A 165 3.83 10.78 9.46
N THR A 166 5.11 10.98 9.23
CA THR A 166 5.72 12.27 8.93
C THR A 166 6.41 12.18 7.57
N SER A 167 6.70 13.34 6.99
CA SER A 167 7.36 13.45 5.69
C SER A 167 8.74 12.78 5.65
N ALA A 168 9.45 12.73 6.77
CA ALA A 168 10.60 11.87 6.95
C ALA A 168 10.55 11.15 8.30
N ARG A 169 10.74 9.82 8.31
CA ARG A 169 10.74 9.03 9.55
C ARG A 169 11.60 7.79 9.46
N ILE A 170 12.22 7.41 10.58
CA ILE A 170 12.84 6.09 10.75
C ILE A 170 11.87 5.17 11.50
N VAL A 171 11.60 4.00 10.94
CA VAL A 171 10.89 2.90 11.60
C VAL A 171 11.87 1.75 11.81
N THR A 172 11.97 1.26 13.04
CA THR A 172 12.89 0.17 13.38
C THR A 172 12.11 -1.04 13.86
N ASN A 173 12.32 -2.19 13.23
CA ASN A 173 11.73 -3.45 13.68
C ASN A 173 12.75 -4.59 13.51
N LYS A 174 12.91 -5.43 14.55
CA LYS A 174 13.86 -6.56 14.56
C LYS A 174 15.29 -6.21 14.10
N GLY A 175 15.74 -5.01 14.44
CA GLY A 175 17.09 -4.53 14.08
C GLY A 175 17.23 -4.03 12.64
N VAL A 176 16.15 -3.97 11.86
CA VAL A 176 16.10 -3.37 10.52
C VAL A 176 15.57 -1.95 10.62
N ASN A 177 16.31 -1.00 10.05
CA ASN A 177 15.91 0.39 9.96
C ASN A 177 15.26 0.65 8.59
N PHE A 178 14.06 1.21 8.57
CA PHE A 178 13.37 1.70 7.38
C PHE A 178 13.32 3.22 7.44
N VAL A 179 13.77 3.89 6.39
CA VAL A 179 13.71 5.36 6.25
C VAL A 179 12.59 5.67 5.28
N LEU A 180 11.48 6.18 5.80
CA LEU A 180 10.32 6.64 5.02
C LEU A 180 10.60 8.05 4.53
N VAL A 181 10.44 8.28 3.23
CA VAL A 181 10.73 9.57 2.59
C VAL A 181 9.53 10.01 1.75
N ASN A 182 9.03 11.20 2.03
CA ASN A 182 8.10 11.92 1.16
C ASN A 182 8.86 12.48 -0.06
N SER A 183 9.01 11.64 -1.09
CA SER A 183 9.71 12.00 -2.33
C SER A 183 9.01 13.09 -3.13
N MET A 184 7.73 13.40 -2.86
CA MET A 184 7.01 14.50 -3.51
C MET A 184 7.59 15.87 -3.17
N ALA A 185 8.29 15.94 -2.03
CA ALA A 185 9.00 17.11 -1.55
C ALA A 185 10.49 17.13 -1.93
N MET A 186 10.96 16.22 -2.79
CA MET A 186 12.38 16.08 -3.15
C MET A 186 12.68 16.59 -4.58
N HIS A 187 11.99 17.65 -5.02
CA HIS A 187 12.23 18.26 -6.34
C HIS A 187 13.60 18.98 -6.43
N GLY A 188 14.13 19.46 -5.29
CA GLY A 188 15.45 20.09 -5.21
C GLY A 188 15.47 21.60 -5.47
N ASP A 189 14.31 22.26 -5.45
CA ASP A 189 14.17 23.70 -5.69
C ASP A 189 13.86 24.52 -4.41
N ARG A 190 13.87 23.85 -3.24
CA ARG A 190 13.63 24.45 -1.92
C ARG A 190 12.31 25.20 -1.81
N CYS A 191 11.24 24.67 -2.42
CA CYS A 191 9.89 25.07 -2.07
C CYS A 191 9.65 24.96 -0.54
N PRO A 192 8.73 25.71 0.09
CA PRO A 192 8.59 25.71 1.55
C PRO A 192 8.40 24.32 2.18
N ILE A 193 7.62 23.45 1.52
CA ILE A 193 7.45 22.04 1.94
C ILE A 193 8.74 21.25 1.68
N CYS A 194 9.36 21.45 0.52
CA CYS A 194 10.60 20.77 0.11
C CYS A 194 11.73 21.04 1.12
N GLU A 195 11.97 22.31 1.46
CA GLU A 195 12.98 22.71 2.44
C GLU A 195 12.69 22.13 3.83
N HIS A 196 11.42 22.09 4.24
CA HIS A 196 11.04 21.44 5.50
C HIS A 196 11.41 19.95 5.51
N VAL A 197 11.04 19.20 4.46
CA VAL A 197 11.33 17.76 4.37
C VAL A 197 12.82 17.49 4.23
N GLU A 198 13.56 18.29 3.46
CA GLU A 198 15.02 18.20 3.35
C GLU A 198 15.70 18.38 4.71
N ASN A 199 15.24 19.35 5.51
CA ASN A 199 15.77 19.59 6.86
C ASN A 199 15.47 18.43 7.83
N GLU A 200 14.27 17.82 7.75
CA GLU A 200 13.95 16.61 8.52
C GLU A 200 14.87 15.44 8.12
N LEU A 201 15.04 15.20 6.82
CA LEU A 201 15.93 14.14 6.32
C LEU A 201 17.38 14.34 6.74
N TYR A 202 17.87 15.59 6.70
CA TYR A 202 19.21 15.91 7.16
C TYR A 202 19.38 15.60 8.66
N SER A 203 18.37 15.93 9.46
CA SER A 203 18.35 15.63 10.91
C SER A 203 18.33 14.11 11.17
N LEU A 204 17.55 13.34 10.42
CA LEU A 204 17.52 11.88 10.50
C LEU A 204 18.84 11.25 10.05
N SER A 205 19.47 11.80 9.00
CA SER A 205 20.78 11.36 8.54
C SER A 205 21.85 11.56 9.61
N GLN A 206 21.84 12.69 10.33
CA GLN A 206 22.73 12.90 11.47
C GLN A 206 22.47 11.88 12.58
N ALA A 207 21.21 11.61 12.93
CA ALA A 207 20.86 10.64 13.96
C ALA A 207 21.31 9.21 13.60
N LEU A 208 21.17 8.80 12.33
CA LEU A 208 21.68 7.52 11.84
C LEU A 208 23.21 7.47 11.88
N ASN A 209 23.90 8.56 11.50
CA ASN A 209 25.35 8.61 11.57
C ASN A 209 25.86 8.58 13.03
N CYS A 210 25.16 9.23 13.96
CA CYS A 210 25.47 9.20 15.39
C CYS A 210 25.23 7.83 16.04
N SER A 211 24.30 7.02 15.51
CA SER A 211 24.12 5.63 15.96
C SER A 211 25.32 4.72 15.62
N VAL A 212 26.15 5.13 14.66
CA VAL A 212 27.44 4.50 14.38
C VAL A 212 28.48 4.83 15.48
N LEU A 213 28.33 5.97 16.16
CA LEU A 213 29.27 6.54 17.14
C LEU A 213 28.93 6.23 18.62
N ASP A 214 28.24 5.11 18.89
CA ASP A 214 28.02 4.54 20.24
C ASP A 214 27.02 5.29 21.15
N MET A 215 26.26 6.25 20.62
CA MET A 215 25.04 6.78 21.25
C MET A 215 23.81 6.08 20.65
N GLN A 216 23.40 4.95 21.22
CA GLN A 216 22.41 4.04 20.61
C GLN A 216 20.97 4.58 20.63
N GLN A 217 20.61 5.37 19.63
CA GLN A 217 19.20 5.65 19.29
C GLN A 217 18.63 4.63 18.29
N PHE A 218 19.47 4.06 17.41
CA PHE A 218 19.07 3.09 16.38
C PHE A 218 20.06 1.91 16.31
N PRO A 219 19.61 0.70 15.90
CA PRO A 219 20.50 -0.43 15.71
C PRO A 219 21.46 -0.18 14.54
N ARG A 220 22.70 -0.69 14.67
CA ARG A 220 23.68 -0.72 13.57
C ARG A 220 23.19 -1.68 12.48
N SER A 221 22.46 -1.16 11.50
CA SER A 221 22.06 -1.83 10.27
C SER A 221 21.99 -0.83 9.13
N ALA A 222 22.30 -1.28 7.91
CA ALA A 222 22.12 -0.46 6.72
C ALA A 222 20.62 -0.15 6.58
N PRO A 223 20.22 1.13 6.51
CA PRO A 223 18.82 1.49 6.40
C PRO A 223 18.26 1.13 5.01
N ILE A 224 17.01 0.69 4.98
CA ILE A 224 16.22 0.52 3.77
C ILE A 224 15.44 1.81 3.54
N ILE A 225 15.76 2.54 2.47
CA ILE A 225 15.03 3.75 2.10
C ILE A 225 13.78 3.36 1.32
N LEU A 226 12.63 3.83 1.78
CA LEU A 226 11.33 3.63 1.16
C LEU A 226 10.83 4.99 0.66
N GLN A 227 10.68 5.09 -0.66
CA GLN A 227 10.20 6.28 -1.35
C GLN A 227 9.37 5.88 -2.56
N VAL A 228 8.48 6.76 -2.98
CA VAL A 228 7.72 6.60 -4.23
C VAL A 228 8.57 7.14 -5.37
N GLN A 229 8.86 6.31 -6.37
CA GLN A 229 9.63 6.74 -7.53
C GLN A 229 8.72 7.48 -8.50
N PHE A 230 8.83 8.81 -8.53
CA PHE A 230 8.19 9.61 -9.54
C PHE A 230 9.07 9.67 -10.79
N SER A 231 8.60 9.11 -11.91
CA SER A 231 9.27 9.27 -13.20
C SER A 231 8.84 10.60 -13.82
N ALA A 232 9.41 11.71 -13.37
CA ALA A 232 9.31 13.00 -14.08
C ALA A 232 10.09 12.99 -15.42
N CYS A 233 10.95 11.98 -15.64
CA CYS A 233 11.68 11.83 -16.89
C CYS A 233 10.71 11.39 -18.00
N LEU A 234 10.46 12.30 -18.95
CA LEU A 234 9.76 12.19 -20.25
C LEU A 234 8.49 13.07 -20.41
N GLN A 235 8.42 14.23 -19.76
CA GLN A 235 7.66 15.37 -20.31
C GLN A 235 8.57 16.60 -20.37
N SER A 236 9.63 16.47 -21.17
CA SER A 236 10.40 17.57 -21.70
C SER A 236 10.46 17.37 -23.21
N ASP A 237 9.44 17.93 -23.89
CA ASP A 237 9.48 18.69 -25.15
C ASP A 237 8.05 19.03 -25.60
#